data_AF-A0A3M1HS99-F1
#
_entry.id   AF-A0A3M1HS99-F1
#
_cell.length_a   1.000
_cell.length_b   1.000
_cell.length_c   1.000
_cell.angle_alpha   90.00
_cell.angle_beta   90.00
_cell.angle_gamma   90.00
#
_symmetry.space_group_name_H-M   'P 1'
#
loop_
_entity.id
_entity.type
_entity.pdbx_description
1 polymer ?
#
loop_
_entity_poly.entity_id
_entity_poly.type
_entity_poly.pdbx_seq_one_letter_code
_entity_poly.pdbx_strand_id
1 'polypeptide(L)'
;MVLDRAAFLAEDRATQRGVLRLAWQALDAPPEALDFEAVEDLRVALAQTRGATGPHPVGAGVSWTASREHFAVHRSGTPAFPLRQPHLPPGTQRPVPVPGCLDVDGWRLTATTLRPAELPADWRERGPWEAFLDADRLVRPVLTTPQPGMRVQPLGMSGSRSVGDLFTDCGVPPEQRPGWPVLVDEATGEVAWVCGLRIGHPFRITPETRRVIHLRWEARP
;
A
#
# COMPACT_ATOMS: atom_id res chain seq x y z
N MET A 1 13.32 -8.17 -8.89
CA MET A 1 12.84 -9.15 -9.91
C MET A 1 11.97 -10.18 -9.21
N VAL A 2 10.80 -10.52 -9.74
CA VAL A 2 9.90 -11.55 -9.16
C VAL A 2 10.05 -12.84 -9.97
N LEU A 3 10.19 -13.97 -9.27
CA LEU A 3 10.46 -15.29 -9.84
C LEU A 3 9.49 -16.32 -9.27
N ASP A 4 9.08 -17.28 -10.11
CA ASP A 4 8.33 -18.47 -9.66
C ASP A 4 9.26 -19.34 -8.81
N ARG A 5 8.77 -19.69 -7.62
CA ARG A 5 9.57 -20.40 -6.64
C ARG A 5 9.67 -21.89 -6.93
N ALA A 6 8.59 -22.51 -7.42
CA ALA A 6 8.58 -23.94 -7.72
C ALA A 6 9.47 -24.23 -8.93
N ALA A 7 9.38 -23.42 -9.98
CA ALA A 7 10.24 -23.50 -11.15
C ALA A 7 11.72 -23.33 -10.76
N PHE A 8 12.04 -22.30 -9.97
CA PHE A 8 13.42 -22.09 -9.49
C PHE A 8 13.96 -23.29 -8.71
N LEU A 9 13.17 -23.86 -7.80
CA LEU A 9 13.60 -25.00 -6.98
C LEU A 9 13.72 -26.31 -7.76
N ALA A 10 13.07 -26.42 -8.93
CA ALA A 10 13.18 -27.57 -9.82
C ALA A 10 14.48 -27.57 -10.64
N GLU A 11 15.12 -26.42 -10.81
CA GLU A 11 16.40 -26.29 -11.53
C GLU A 11 17.58 -26.91 -10.77
N ASP A 12 18.67 -27.20 -11.49
CA ASP A 12 19.92 -27.63 -10.88
C ASP A 12 20.58 -26.49 -10.05
N ARG A 13 21.49 -26.86 -9.14
CA ARG A 13 22.14 -25.89 -8.24
C ARG A 13 22.97 -24.83 -8.97
N ALA A 14 23.60 -25.15 -10.09
CA ALA A 14 24.35 -24.16 -10.87
C ALA A 14 23.41 -23.13 -11.48
N THR A 15 22.29 -23.58 -12.02
CA THR A 15 21.24 -22.72 -12.59
C THR A 15 20.60 -21.84 -11.51
N GLN A 16 20.25 -22.40 -10.35
CA GLN A 16 19.75 -21.63 -9.20
C GLN A 16 20.70 -20.50 -8.80
N ARG A 17 22.01 -20.79 -8.65
CA ARG A 17 23.02 -19.78 -8.33
C ARG A 17 23.13 -18.70 -9.41
N GLY A 18 23.09 -19.10 -10.68
CA GLY A 18 23.09 -18.18 -11.82
C GLY A 18 21.91 -17.22 -11.78
N VAL A 19 20.71 -17.72 -11.55
CA VAL A 19 19.48 -16.90 -11.44
C VAL A 19 19.58 -15.90 -10.30
N LEU A 20 20.07 -16.30 -9.11
CA LEU A 20 20.23 -15.39 -7.97
C LEU A 20 21.25 -14.29 -8.27
N ARG A 21 22.35 -14.61 -8.95
CA ARG A 21 23.35 -13.60 -9.38
C ARG A 21 22.79 -12.65 -10.43
N LEU A 22 22.02 -13.14 -11.39
CA LEU A 22 21.33 -12.29 -12.37
C LEU A 22 20.32 -11.36 -11.68
N ALA A 23 19.57 -11.87 -10.70
CA ALA A 23 18.65 -11.08 -9.90
C ALA A 23 19.37 -9.95 -9.15
N TRP A 24 20.55 -10.24 -8.60
CA TRP A 24 21.39 -9.27 -7.91
C TRP A 24 21.96 -8.21 -8.84
N GLN A 25 22.51 -8.63 -9.99
CA GLN A 25 23.04 -7.73 -11.02
C GLN A 25 21.96 -6.79 -11.56
N ALA A 26 20.73 -7.29 -11.76
CA ALA A 26 19.61 -6.48 -12.20
C ALA A 26 19.21 -5.37 -11.21
N LEU A 27 19.65 -5.45 -9.94
CA LEU A 27 19.43 -4.40 -8.96
C LEU A 27 20.53 -3.35 -8.94
N ASP A 28 21.60 -3.49 -9.73
CA ASP A 28 22.80 -2.65 -9.69
C ASP A 28 23.44 -2.63 -8.28
N ALA A 29 23.45 -3.80 -7.63
CA ALA A 29 24.06 -3.99 -6.32
C ALA A 29 25.52 -4.46 -6.46
N PRO A 30 26.43 -4.09 -5.54
CA PRO A 30 27.84 -4.45 -5.64
C PRO A 30 28.02 -5.97 -5.69
N PRO A 31 28.69 -6.54 -6.70
CA PRO A 31 28.84 -7.98 -6.84
C PRO A 31 29.61 -8.63 -5.68
N GLU A 32 30.56 -7.91 -5.08
CA GLU A 32 31.34 -8.36 -3.92
C GLU A 32 30.50 -8.54 -2.64
N ALA A 33 29.32 -7.92 -2.57
CA ALA A 33 28.41 -8.07 -1.44
C ALA A 33 27.52 -9.32 -1.53
N LEU A 34 27.58 -10.05 -2.65
CA LEU A 34 26.95 -11.36 -2.83
C LEU A 34 28.01 -12.41 -3.16
N ASP A 35 28.76 -12.80 -2.13
CA ASP A 35 29.75 -13.87 -2.24
C ASP A 35 29.09 -15.25 -2.39
N PHE A 36 29.93 -16.29 -2.51
CA PHE A 36 29.43 -17.66 -2.69
C PHE A 36 28.58 -18.15 -1.51
N GLU A 37 28.95 -17.80 -0.28
CA GLU A 37 28.26 -18.23 0.93
C GLU A 37 26.89 -17.58 1.01
N ALA A 38 26.80 -16.27 0.77
CA ALA A 38 25.54 -15.53 0.71
C ALA A 38 24.58 -16.07 -0.38
N VAL A 39 25.12 -16.48 -1.55
CA VAL A 39 24.29 -17.12 -2.59
C VAL A 39 23.74 -18.46 -2.10
N GLU A 40 24.57 -19.30 -1.47
CA GLU A 40 24.12 -20.60 -0.98
C GLU A 40 23.14 -20.48 0.18
N ASP A 41 23.37 -19.56 1.12
CA ASP A 41 22.47 -19.28 2.23
C ASP A 41 21.10 -18.83 1.72
N LEU A 42 21.07 -17.90 0.76
CA LEU A 42 19.83 -17.46 0.12
C LEU A 42 19.11 -18.63 -0.57
N ARG A 43 19.84 -19.46 -1.32
CA ARG A 43 19.29 -20.63 -2.01
C ARG A 43 18.68 -21.64 -1.02
N VAL A 44 19.39 -21.92 0.07
CA VAL A 44 18.95 -22.84 1.13
C VAL A 44 17.72 -22.26 1.86
N ALA A 45 17.74 -20.98 2.22
CA ALA A 45 16.62 -20.31 2.87
C ALA A 45 15.34 -20.32 1.98
N LEU A 46 15.50 -20.06 0.68
CA LEU A 46 14.41 -20.16 -0.29
C LEU A 46 13.87 -21.59 -0.43
N ALA A 47 14.71 -22.62 -0.29
CA ALA A 47 14.26 -24.01 -0.32
C ALA A 47 13.51 -24.42 0.96
N GLN A 48 13.92 -23.90 2.12
CA GLN A 48 13.34 -24.25 3.43
C GLN A 48 12.05 -23.49 3.76
N THR A 49 11.81 -22.35 3.11
CA THR A 49 10.61 -21.53 3.34
C THR A 49 9.32 -22.33 3.04
N ARG A 50 8.25 -22.18 3.82
CA ARG A 50 6.97 -22.91 3.57
C ARG A 50 5.77 -22.00 3.30
N GLY A 51 5.95 -20.69 3.39
CA GLY A 51 4.90 -19.70 3.19
C GLY A 51 5.47 -18.32 2.91
N ALA A 52 4.68 -17.28 3.16
CA ALA A 52 5.16 -15.91 3.03
C ALA A 52 6.18 -15.56 4.11
N THR A 53 7.28 -14.93 3.73
CA THR A 53 8.34 -14.51 4.65
C THR A 53 9.15 -13.35 4.05
N GLY A 54 9.81 -12.60 4.93
CA GLY A 54 10.60 -11.45 4.57
C GLY A 54 9.89 -10.11 4.84
N PRO A 55 10.53 -8.99 4.49
CA PRO A 55 11.85 -8.92 3.84
C PRO A 55 13.00 -9.33 4.75
N HIS A 56 13.93 -10.14 4.23
CA HIS A 56 15.14 -10.59 4.91
C HIS A 56 16.37 -9.96 4.26
N PRO A 57 17.28 -9.33 5.02
CA PRO A 57 18.48 -8.71 4.45
C PRO A 57 19.44 -9.78 3.91
N VAL A 58 20.07 -9.46 2.78
CA VAL A 58 21.18 -10.25 2.20
C VAL A 58 22.50 -9.48 2.34
N GLY A 59 22.46 -8.16 2.14
CA GLY A 59 23.64 -7.28 2.17
C GLY A 59 23.47 -6.09 1.22
N ALA A 60 24.29 -5.05 1.35
CA ALA A 60 24.32 -3.89 0.44
C ALA A 60 22.95 -3.25 0.11
N GLY A 61 22.04 -3.20 1.09
CA GLY A 61 20.68 -2.65 0.89
C GLY A 61 19.80 -3.51 -0.03
N VAL A 62 20.09 -4.81 -0.12
CA VAL A 62 19.29 -5.81 -0.82
C VAL A 62 18.63 -6.74 0.19
N SER A 63 17.38 -7.06 -0.07
CA SER A 63 16.60 -8.01 0.69
C SER A 63 15.96 -9.05 -0.23
N TRP A 64 15.60 -10.19 0.34
CA TRP A 64 14.74 -11.16 -0.32
C TRP A 64 13.44 -11.32 0.44
N THR A 65 12.36 -11.55 -0.31
CA THR A 65 11.02 -11.82 0.21
C THR A 65 10.45 -12.98 -0.58
N ALA A 66 9.71 -13.87 0.08
CA ALA A 66 8.99 -14.94 -0.58
C ALA A 66 7.51 -14.92 -0.19
N SER A 67 6.66 -15.33 -1.14
CA SER A 67 5.29 -15.74 -0.92
C SER A 67 5.19 -17.26 -1.04
N ARG A 68 3.97 -17.81 -1.06
CA ARG A 68 3.77 -19.24 -1.28
C ARG A 68 4.28 -19.69 -2.66
N GLU A 69 4.04 -18.88 -3.69
CA GLU A 69 4.28 -19.25 -5.10
C GLU A 69 5.50 -18.56 -5.71
N HIS A 70 5.84 -17.37 -5.21
CA HIS A 70 6.86 -16.52 -5.83
C HIS A 70 7.90 -16.08 -4.81
N PHE A 71 9.07 -15.68 -5.28
CA PHE A 71 10.04 -14.94 -4.47
C PHE A 71 10.61 -13.76 -5.26
N ALA A 72 11.19 -12.80 -4.55
CA ALA A 72 11.85 -11.67 -5.15
C ALA A 72 13.12 -11.30 -4.39
N VAL A 73 14.16 -10.95 -5.14
CA VAL A 73 15.30 -10.17 -4.65
C VAL A 73 15.04 -8.73 -5.05
N HIS A 74 15.11 -7.82 -4.08
CA HIS A 74 14.71 -6.42 -4.25
C HIS A 74 15.54 -5.49 -3.34
N ARG A 75 15.49 -4.18 -3.62
CA ARG A 75 16.11 -3.18 -2.73
C ARG A 75 15.36 -3.14 -1.41
N SER A 76 16.09 -3.01 -0.31
CA SER A 76 15.49 -2.85 1.02
C SER A 76 14.61 -1.58 1.04
N GLY A 77 13.43 -1.68 1.64
CA GLY A 77 12.47 -0.57 1.68
C GLY A 77 11.61 -0.40 0.42
N THR A 78 11.82 -1.19 -0.63
CA THR A 78 10.93 -1.23 -1.80
C THR A 78 10.01 -2.45 -1.75
N PRO A 79 8.76 -2.37 -2.26
CA PRO A 79 7.89 -3.52 -2.41
C PRO A 79 8.56 -4.67 -3.17
N ALA A 80 8.51 -5.88 -2.61
CA ALA A 80 9.06 -7.07 -3.23
C ALA A 80 8.25 -7.55 -4.45
N PHE A 81 6.95 -7.26 -4.46
CA PHE A 81 5.99 -7.66 -5.48
C PHE A 81 5.25 -6.43 -6.02
N PRO A 82 4.77 -6.46 -7.28
CA PRO A 82 3.93 -5.41 -7.82
C PRO A 82 2.73 -5.14 -6.91
N LEU A 83 2.51 -3.87 -6.57
CA LEU A 83 1.37 -3.47 -5.78
C LEU A 83 0.11 -3.56 -6.65
N ARG A 84 -0.88 -4.33 -6.19
CA ARG A 84 -2.17 -4.50 -6.87
C ARG A 84 -3.24 -3.58 -6.28
N GLN A 85 -2.79 -2.46 -5.72
CA GLN A 85 -3.61 -1.50 -5.03
C GLN A 85 -3.05 -0.09 -5.21
N PRO A 86 -3.87 0.96 -4.98
CA PRO A 86 -3.40 2.33 -4.99
C PRO A 86 -2.20 2.54 -4.07
N HIS A 87 -1.14 3.11 -4.64
CA HIS A 87 0.05 3.49 -3.92
C HIS A 87 0.62 4.75 -4.58
N LEU A 88 0.92 5.75 -3.76
CA LEU A 88 1.36 7.05 -4.22
C LEU A 88 2.89 7.14 -4.16
N PRO A 89 3.51 7.95 -5.04
CA PRO A 89 4.89 8.36 -4.83
C PRO A 89 5.06 9.01 -3.43
N PRO A 90 6.09 8.65 -2.65
CA PRO A 90 6.33 9.27 -1.34
C PRO A 90 6.40 10.80 -1.43
N GLY A 91 5.73 11.49 -0.50
CA GLY A 91 5.66 12.96 -0.50
C GLY A 91 4.60 13.55 -1.44
N THR A 92 3.76 12.72 -2.06
CA THR A 92 2.60 13.20 -2.83
C THR A 92 1.72 14.10 -1.96
N GLN A 93 1.33 15.25 -2.49
CA GLN A 93 0.30 16.12 -1.92
C GLN A 93 -0.49 16.75 -3.07
N ARG A 94 -1.73 16.30 -3.27
CA ARG A 94 -2.54 16.64 -4.44
C ARG A 94 -3.97 16.99 -4.02
N PRO A 95 -4.48 18.19 -4.34
CA PRO A 95 -5.90 18.49 -4.18
C PRO A 95 -6.75 17.48 -4.95
N VAL A 96 -7.80 16.97 -4.32
CA VAL A 96 -8.77 16.09 -4.96
C VAL A 96 -9.91 16.94 -5.52
N PRO A 97 -10.15 16.96 -6.84
CA PRO A 97 -11.28 17.68 -7.39
C PRO A 97 -12.58 16.99 -6.99
N VAL A 98 -13.55 17.77 -6.46
CA VAL A 98 -14.87 17.28 -6.07
C VAL A 98 -15.95 18.19 -6.68
N PRO A 99 -16.76 17.71 -7.64
CA PRO A 99 -16.61 16.43 -8.34
C PRO A 99 -15.39 16.42 -9.28
N GLY A 100 -14.85 15.23 -9.57
CA GLY A 100 -13.75 15.08 -10.52
C GLY A 100 -12.96 13.79 -10.35
N CYS A 101 -11.81 13.71 -11.01
CA CYS A 101 -10.89 12.60 -10.85
C CYS A 101 -9.43 13.08 -10.74
N LEU A 102 -8.59 12.25 -10.12
CA LEU A 102 -7.16 12.44 -9.97
C LEU A 102 -6.45 11.13 -10.35
N ASP A 103 -5.58 11.20 -11.35
CA ASP A 103 -4.74 10.07 -11.77
C ASP A 103 -3.39 10.13 -11.06
N VAL A 104 -2.98 9.04 -10.42
CA VAL A 104 -1.69 8.88 -9.73
C VAL A 104 -1.17 7.46 -9.93
N ASP A 105 0.04 7.34 -10.51
CA ASP A 105 0.80 6.08 -10.62
C ASP A 105 0.01 4.85 -11.11
N GLY A 106 -0.72 5.01 -12.22
CA GLY A 106 -1.53 3.92 -12.79
C GLY A 106 -2.85 3.66 -12.08
N TRP A 107 -3.23 4.51 -11.12
CA TRP A 107 -4.53 4.46 -10.43
C TRP A 107 -5.31 5.76 -10.63
N ARG A 108 -6.63 5.65 -10.60
CA ARG A 108 -7.55 6.78 -10.66
C ARG A 108 -8.38 6.83 -9.38
N LEU A 109 -8.35 7.97 -8.71
CA LEU A 109 -9.31 8.33 -7.67
C LEU A 109 -10.41 9.19 -8.29
N THR A 110 -11.64 8.70 -8.27
CA THR A 110 -12.82 9.46 -8.71
C THR A 110 -13.61 9.92 -7.49
N ALA A 111 -14.00 11.19 -7.46
CA ALA A 111 -14.86 11.78 -6.44
C ALA A 111 -16.15 12.29 -7.09
N THR A 112 -17.29 11.81 -6.61
CA THR A 112 -18.62 12.24 -7.05
C THR A 112 -19.42 12.78 -5.86
N THR A 113 -20.35 13.69 -6.12
CA THR A 113 -21.26 14.22 -5.09
C THR A 113 -22.62 13.56 -5.26
N LEU A 114 -23.14 13.01 -4.15
CA LEU A 114 -24.44 12.38 -4.05
C LEU A 114 -25.26 13.07 -2.96
N ARG A 115 -26.58 12.96 -3.04
CA ARG A 115 -27.50 13.19 -1.94
C ARG A 115 -27.63 11.90 -1.11
N PRO A 116 -27.96 11.96 0.19
CA PRO A 116 -28.19 10.77 1.00
C PRO A 116 -29.21 9.79 0.39
N ALA A 117 -30.24 10.32 -0.28
CA ALA A 117 -31.26 9.52 -0.96
C ALA A 117 -30.76 8.78 -2.22
N GLU A 118 -29.59 9.16 -2.75
CA GLU A 118 -28.96 8.56 -3.92
C GLU A 118 -27.90 7.50 -3.53
N LEU A 119 -27.69 7.29 -2.21
CA LEU A 119 -26.76 6.27 -1.74
C LEU A 119 -27.23 4.87 -2.14
N PRO A 120 -26.34 4.02 -2.66
CA PRO A 120 -26.64 2.60 -2.86
C PRO A 120 -27.07 1.94 -1.54
N ALA A 121 -28.01 1.00 -1.57
CA ALA A 121 -28.49 0.33 -0.35
C ALA A 121 -27.35 -0.37 0.43
N ASP A 122 -26.33 -0.84 -0.30
CA ASP A 122 -25.14 -1.55 0.16
C ASP A 122 -23.94 -0.62 0.40
N TRP A 123 -24.11 0.71 0.48
CA TRP A 123 -22.99 1.66 0.51
C TRP A 123 -21.98 1.43 1.65
N ARG A 124 -22.40 0.80 2.76
CA ARG A 124 -21.55 0.44 3.91
C ARG A 124 -20.71 -0.83 3.70
N GLU A 125 -21.10 -1.65 2.72
CA GLU A 125 -20.50 -2.97 2.43
C GLU A 125 -19.66 -2.93 1.15
N ARG A 126 -19.43 -1.73 0.61
CA ARG A 126 -18.62 -1.51 -0.60
C ARG A 126 -17.17 -1.90 -0.35
N GLY A 127 -16.44 -2.11 -1.45
CA GLY A 127 -15.05 -2.53 -1.40
C GLY A 127 -14.16 -1.59 -0.58
N PRO A 128 -13.00 -2.07 -0.09
CA PRO A 128 -12.12 -1.29 0.79
C PRO A 128 -11.61 0.01 0.14
N TRP A 129 -11.57 0.03 -1.20
CA TRP A 129 -11.11 1.13 -2.04
C TRP A 129 -12.22 2.10 -2.45
N GLU A 130 -13.37 2.05 -1.76
CA GLU A 130 -14.46 3.01 -1.83
C GLU A 130 -14.73 3.64 -0.45
N ALA A 131 -15.12 4.91 -0.44
CA ALA A 131 -15.55 5.60 0.78
C ALA A 131 -16.69 6.58 0.50
N PHE A 132 -17.58 6.73 1.49
CA PHE A 132 -18.67 7.68 1.48
C PHE A 132 -18.52 8.58 2.70
N LEU A 133 -18.33 9.88 2.46
CA LEU A 133 -18.00 10.87 3.48
C LEU A 133 -19.02 12.00 3.46
N ASP A 134 -19.28 12.60 4.62
CA ASP A 134 -20.06 13.84 4.68
C ASP A 134 -19.31 14.97 3.93
N ALA A 135 -19.93 15.45 2.86
CA ALA A 135 -19.33 16.47 1.99
C ALA A 135 -19.19 17.83 2.68
N ASP A 136 -20.06 18.13 3.63
CA ASP A 136 -20.06 19.41 4.33
C ASP A 136 -18.99 19.46 5.44
N ARG A 137 -18.42 18.28 5.78
CA ARG A 137 -17.29 18.15 6.71
C ARG A 137 -15.92 18.16 6.03
N LEU A 138 -15.84 17.85 4.74
CA LEU A 138 -14.60 17.75 3.97
C LEU A 138 -14.44 18.97 3.06
N VAL A 139 -13.82 20.03 3.56
CA VAL A 139 -13.81 21.34 2.91
C VAL A 139 -12.74 21.44 1.82
N ARG A 140 -11.50 21.01 2.11
CA ARG A 140 -10.37 21.04 1.17
C ARG A 140 -9.69 19.68 1.09
N PRO A 141 -10.29 18.71 0.37
CA PRO A 141 -9.74 17.37 0.28
C PRO A 141 -8.39 17.36 -0.43
N VAL A 142 -7.38 16.82 0.25
CA VAL A 142 -6.03 16.61 -0.28
C VAL A 142 -5.65 15.15 -0.11
N LEU A 143 -5.23 14.53 -1.22
CA LEU A 143 -4.65 13.21 -1.23
C LEU A 143 -3.15 13.32 -0.94
N THR A 144 -2.68 12.59 0.06
CA THR A 144 -1.30 12.62 0.54
C THR A 144 -0.79 11.24 0.95
N THR A 145 0.49 11.16 1.31
CA THR A 145 1.12 9.99 1.94
C THR A 145 1.22 10.17 3.46
N PRO A 146 1.41 9.08 4.23
CA PRO A 146 1.47 9.17 5.68
C PRO A 146 2.71 9.94 6.11
N GLN A 147 2.56 10.79 7.13
CA GLN A 147 3.64 11.57 7.71
C GLN A 147 3.88 11.16 9.17
N PRO A 148 5.12 11.28 9.69
CA PRO A 148 5.39 11.07 11.10
C PRO A 148 4.46 11.91 11.99
N GLY A 149 3.89 11.30 13.02
CA GLY A 149 2.94 11.96 13.92
C GLY A 149 1.51 12.09 13.39
N MET A 150 1.23 11.68 12.15
CA MET A 150 -0.13 11.71 11.59
C MET A 150 -1.08 10.83 12.40
N ARG A 151 -2.27 11.36 12.71
CA ARG A 151 -3.29 10.68 13.52
C ARG A 151 -4.64 10.67 12.82
N VAL A 152 -5.41 9.62 13.10
CA VAL A 152 -6.79 9.45 12.64
C VAL A 152 -7.66 9.07 13.85
N GLN A 153 -8.88 9.58 13.90
CA GLN A 153 -9.93 9.05 14.77
C GLN A 153 -10.75 8.05 13.95
N PRO A 154 -10.56 6.73 14.07
CA PRO A 154 -11.23 5.76 13.21
C PRO A 154 -12.74 5.73 13.51
N LEU A 155 -13.55 5.60 12.46
CA LEU A 155 -14.99 5.39 12.60
C LEU A 155 -15.29 4.19 13.51
N GLY A 156 -16.15 4.38 14.50
CA GLY A 156 -16.58 3.32 15.44
C GLY A 156 -15.66 3.14 16.65
N MET A 157 -14.56 3.88 16.75
CA MET A 157 -13.66 3.84 17.91
C MET A 157 -13.68 5.17 18.67
N SER A 158 -13.57 5.10 19.99
CA SER A 158 -13.34 6.29 20.83
C SER A 158 -11.87 6.67 20.79
N GLY A 159 -11.59 7.94 20.53
CA GLY A 159 -10.25 8.52 20.60
C GLY A 159 -9.46 8.50 19.29
N SER A 160 -8.38 9.26 19.28
CA SER A 160 -7.45 9.38 18.16
C SER A 160 -6.32 8.37 18.28
N ARG A 161 -5.88 7.77 17.18
CA ARG A 161 -4.73 6.85 17.11
C ARG A 161 -3.75 7.29 16.03
N SER A 162 -2.49 6.86 16.11
CA SER A 162 -1.55 7.12 15.02
C SER A 162 -1.92 6.31 13.78
N VAL A 163 -1.63 6.86 12.59
CA VAL A 163 -1.79 6.12 11.33
C VAL A 163 -0.82 4.93 11.28
N GLY A 164 0.36 5.03 11.89
CA GLY A 164 1.31 3.93 12.02
C GLY A 164 0.76 2.74 12.80
N ASP A 165 0.07 2.98 13.93
CA ASP A 165 -0.59 1.91 14.68
C ASP A 165 -1.70 1.28 13.86
N LEU A 166 -2.46 2.08 13.11
CA LEU A 166 -3.51 1.56 12.23
C LEU A 166 -2.94 0.63 11.16
N PHE A 167 -1.80 0.97 10.57
CA PHE A 167 -1.10 0.09 9.62
C PHE A 167 -0.69 -1.23 10.24
N THR A 168 -0.19 -1.21 11.48
CA THR A 168 0.16 -2.44 12.20
C THR A 168 -1.08 -3.31 12.42
N ASP A 169 -2.18 -2.74 12.91
CA ASP A 169 -3.42 -3.49 13.16
C ASP A 169 -4.03 -4.07 11.88
N CYS A 170 -3.95 -3.33 10.76
CA CYS A 170 -4.44 -3.78 9.46
C CYS A 170 -3.44 -4.67 8.72
N GLY A 171 -2.27 -4.97 9.31
CA GLY A 171 -1.25 -5.83 8.70
C GLY A 171 -0.62 -5.24 7.44
N VAL A 172 -0.57 -3.90 7.31
CA VAL A 172 0.06 -3.23 6.17
C VAL A 172 1.59 -3.40 6.27
N PRO A 173 2.25 -4.02 5.28
CA PRO A 173 3.69 -4.24 5.30
C PRO A 173 4.49 -2.92 5.36
N PRO A 174 5.59 -2.84 6.12
CA PRO A 174 6.37 -1.62 6.31
C PRO A 174 6.75 -0.92 5.00
N GLU A 175 7.11 -1.67 3.97
CA GLU A 175 7.53 -1.17 2.65
C GLU A 175 6.39 -0.55 1.83
N GLN A 176 5.12 -0.80 2.20
CA GLN A 176 3.94 -0.21 1.54
C GLN A 176 3.44 1.05 2.25
N ARG A 177 3.83 1.25 3.52
CA ARG A 177 3.35 2.37 4.34
C ARG A 177 3.74 3.74 3.78
N PRO A 178 4.98 3.98 3.29
CA PRO A 178 5.40 5.31 2.85
C PRO A 178 4.60 5.91 1.70
N GLY A 179 4.03 5.08 0.82
CA GLY A 179 3.18 5.54 -0.27
C GLY A 179 1.70 5.21 -0.08
N TRP A 180 1.28 4.75 1.10
CA TRP A 180 -0.11 4.39 1.32
C TRP A 180 -1.02 5.62 1.21
N PRO A 181 -2.09 5.61 0.38
CA PRO A 181 -2.89 6.81 0.17
C PRO A 181 -3.68 7.20 1.41
N VAL A 182 -3.61 8.48 1.77
CA VAL A 182 -4.37 9.10 2.86
C VAL A 182 -5.07 10.33 2.33
N LEU A 183 -6.38 10.43 2.58
CA LEU A 183 -7.16 11.63 2.32
C LEU A 183 -7.25 12.45 3.61
N VAL A 184 -6.88 13.71 3.52
CA VAL A 184 -6.97 14.69 4.61
C VAL A 184 -7.84 15.87 4.18
N ASP A 185 -8.45 16.54 5.15
CA ASP A 185 -8.95 17.90 4.92
C ASP A 185 -7.83 18.89 5.25
N GLU A 186 -7.34 19.61 4.24
CA GLU A 186 -6.32 20.65 4.43
C GLU A 186 -6.84 21.84 5.27
N ALA A 187 -8.15 22.04 5.36
CA ALA A 187 -8.72 23.10 6.22
C ALA A 187 -8.53 22.80 7.71
N THR A 188 -8.69 21.54 8.12
CA THR A 188 -8.63 21.15 9.55
C THR A 188 -7.37 20.37 9.92
N GLY A 189 -6.67 19.81 8.93
CA GLY A 189 -5.56 18.87 9.11
C GLY A 189 -6.02 17.46 9.52
N GLU A 190 -7.33 17.20 9.56
CA GLU A 190 -7.87 15.91 10.00
C GLU A 190 -7.81 14.86 8.87
N VAL A 191 -7.49 13.62 9.25
CA VAL A 191 -7.54 12.48 8.32
C VAL A 191 -8.98 12.07 8.09
N ALA A 192 -9.45 12.24 6.85
CA ALA A 192 -10.78 11.85 6.42
C ALA A 192 -10.88 10.38 6.05
N TRP A 193 -9.84 9.82 5.44
CA TRP A 193 -9.80 8.42 5.05
C TRP A 193 -8.37 7.92 4.89
N VAL A 194 -7.98 6.92 5.69
CA VAL A 194 -6.82 6.09 5.36
C VAL A 194 -7.31 5.10 4.33
N CYS A 195 -6.99 5.35 3.06
CA CYS A 195 -7.63 4.70 1.91
C CYS A 195 -7.46 3.18 1.98
N GLY A 196 -8.49 2.40 1.64
CA GLY A 196 -8.40 0.94 1.78
C GLY A 196 -8.61 0.41 3.21
N LEU A 197 -8.51 1.26 4.24
CA LEU A 197 -8.45 0.83 5.63
C LEU A 197 -9.61 1.38 6.47
N ARG A 198 -9.61 2.69 6.79
CA ARG A 198 -10.57 3.27 7.74
C ARG A 198 -10.92 4.71 7.42
N ILE A 199 -12.21 5.02 7.53
CA ILE A 199 -12.74 6.39 7.46
C ILE A 199 -12.52 7.08 8.81
N GLY A 200 -12.23 8.38 8.77
CA GLY A 200 -12.19 9.26 9.93
C GLY A 200 -13.60 9.51 10.47
N HIS A 201 -13.79 9.30 11.77
CA HIS A 201 -15.06 9.50 12.47
C HIS A 201 -15.69 10.90 12.28
N PRO A 202 -14.93 12.01 12.20
CA PRO A 202 -15.50 13.35 11.94
C PRO A 202 -16.22 13.47 10.59
N PHE A 203 -15.85 12.64 9.61
CA PHE A 203 -16.34 12.69 8.23
C PHE A 203 -17.41 11.64 7.93
N ARG A 204 -17.91 10.95 8.96
CA ARG A 204 -18.96 9.93 8.81
C ARG A 204 -20.27 10.56 8.34
N ILE A 205 -21.05 9.78 7.60
CA ILE A 205 -22.44 10.13 7.28
C ILE A 205 -23.30 9.99 8.54
N THR A 206 -24.09 11.02 8.85
CA THR A 206 -25.06 11.05 9.94
C THR A 206 -26.46 11.39 9.38
N PRO A 207 -27.53 11.31 10.19
CA PRO A 207 -28.86 11.76 9.76
C PRO A 207 -28.91 13.23 9.31
N GLU A 208 -27.95 14.06 9.74
CA GLU A 208 -27.86 15.47 9.39
C GLU A 208 -27.10 15.73 8.08
N THR A 209 -26.38 14.73 7.55
CA THR A 209 -25.61 14.85 6.30
C THR A 209 -26.54 15.20 5.13
N ARG A 210 -26.24 16.28 4.41
CA ARG A 210 -27.05 16.75 3.27
C ARG A 210 -26.45 16.39 1.92
N ARG A 211 -25.13 16.26 1.87
CA ARG A 211 -24.35 15.94 0.69
C ARG A 211 -23.29 14.93 1.07
N VAL A 212 -23.07 13.96 0.20
CA VAL A 212 -22.08 12.91 0.38
C VAL A 212 -21.06 13.01 -0.74
N ILE A 213 -19.78 12.86 -0.39
CA ILE A 213 -18.73 12.60 -1.38
C ILE A 213 -18.54 11.09 -1.44
N HIS A 214 -18.73 10.51 -2.62
CA HIS A 214 -18.35 9.14 -2.91
C HIS A 214 -16.99 9.14 -3.62
N LEU A 215 -16.02 8.47 -2.99
CA LEU A 215 -14.66 8.30 -3.47
C LEU A 215 -14.46 6.85 -3.89
N ARG A 216 -13.88 6.62 -5.07
CA ARG A 216 -13.55 5.29 -5.56
C ARG A 216 -12.19 5.28 -6.23
N TRP A 217 -11.36 4.32 -5.83
CA TRP A 217 -10.14 3.99 -6.57
C TRP A 217 -10.41 2.89 -7.60
N GLU A 218 -9.79 3.03 -8.76
CA GLU A 218 -9.78 2.03 -9.83
C GLU A 218 -8.41 1.99 -10.51
N ALA A 219 -8.02 0.80 -11.00
CA ALA A 219 -6.83 0.70 -11.83
C ALA A 219 -7.07 1.45 -13.14
N ARG A 220 -6.11 2.29 -13.53
CA ARG A 220 -6.14 2.94 -14.84
C ARG A 220 -5.54 1.97 -15.86
N PRO A 221 -6.29 1.55 -16.88
CA PRO A 221 -5.78 0.68 -17.94
C PRO A 221 -4.69 1.36 -18.77
#